data_AF-A0A954AWY1-F1
#
_entry.id   AF-A0A954AWY1-F1
#
_cell.length_a   1.000
_cell.length_b   1.000
_cell.length_c   1.000
_cell.angle_alpha   90.00
_cell.angle_beta   90.00
_cell.angle_gamma   90.00
#
_symmetry.space_group_name_H-M   'P 1'
#
loop_
_entity.id
_entity.type
_entity.pdbx_description
1 polymer ?
#
loop_
_entity_poly.entity_id
_entity_poly.type
_entity_poly.pdbx_seq_one_letter_code
_entity_poly.pdbx_strand_id
1 'polypeptide(L)'
;MPNFDTGHLFLTFLTPIRLGATDDVTGKPVSFEQRLRIILALLPTALQSPATQRIGETSPFARNRQTHLCRFMVLDDVIYNGRNPRDAIETSISGGDPIFPQPVDKLTSSYLLFAADIDAVMDEGDDLPAALTPERQNLVRDAYLRRLWTTMEPELRSIYSNCWGFDEVTDADSFARYMARCQIETTMPFHDYWITPPELKNLPVNEMIVAVSVPVIITLLGLIVGWWGGWGIVGGLVATAAVVYALYRYVLANGQKPLPPERYGSLPSVLKSLYVQQNFADFVVDHQGASPEDLHRAFGEFLAQHRPDNRMAPSQAPGVISSRAAKGLVS
;
A
#
# COMPACT_ATOMS: atom_id res chain seq x y z
N MET A 1 11.00 0.92 -4.16
CA MET A 1 10.21 -0.07 -4.94
C MET A 1 8.76 0.35 -4.84
N PRO A 2 7.95 0.21 -5.90
CA PRO A 2 6.60 0.78 -5.91
C PRO A 2 5.72 0.26 -4.75
N ASN A 3 5.93 -0.99 -4.33
CA ASN A 3 5.06 -1.67 -3.37
C ASN A 3 5.53 -1.60 -1.91
N PHE A 4 6.64 -0.91 -1.59
CA PHE A 4 7.16 -0.81 -0.22
C PHE A 4 7.57 0.62 0.09
N ASP A 5 6.91 1.20 1.08
CA ASP A 5 7.26 2.50 1.64
C ASP A 5 6.86 2.58 3.11
N THR A 6 7.50 3.46 3.88
CA THR A 6 7.17 3.74 5.30
C THR A 6 7.07 2.51 6.22
N GLY A 7 7.68 1.39 5.84
CA GLY A 7 7.59 0.12 6.58
C GLY A 7 6.35 -0.73 6.29
N HIS A 8 5.60 -0.38 5.24
CA HIS A 8 4.36 -1.03 4.82
C HIS A 8 4.50 -1.61 3.41
N LEU A 9 3.68 -2.62 3.10
CA LEU A 9 3.51 -3.12 1.74
C LEU A 9 2.17 -2.68 1.17
N PHE A 10 2.21 -2.15 -0.05
CA PHE A 10 1.04 -1.82 -0.86
C PHE A 10 0.88 -2.92 -1.90
N LEU A 11 -0.01 -3.85 -1.60
CA LEU A 11 -0.24 -5.02 -2.43
C LEU A 11 -1.41 -4.76 -3.36
N THR A 12 -1.23 -5.01 -4.65
CA THR A 12 -2.33 -5.03 -5.62
C THR A 12 -2.24 -6.27 -6.47
N PHE A 13 -3.36 -6.97 -6.57
CA PHE A 13 -3.51 -8.19 -7.35
C PHE A 13 -4.63 -8.01 -8.36
N LEU A 14 -4.37 -8.40 -9.60
CA LEU A 14 -5.37 -8.50 -10.64
C LEU A 14 -5.53 -9.97 -11.01
N THR A 15 -6.68 -10.53 -10.65
CA THR A 15 -6.98 -11.92 -10.89
C THR A 15 -8.08 -12.02 -11.96
N PRO A 16 -7.82 -12.64 -13.13
CA PRO A 16 -8.81 -12.72 -14.20
C PRO A 16 -10.03 -13.53 -13.75
N ILE A 17 -11.23 -12.98 -13.99
CA ILE A 17 -12.50 -13.64 -13.70
C ILE A 17 -12.81 -14.62 -14.83
N ARG A 18 -13.36 -15.79 -14.49
CA ARG A 18 -13.73 -16.79 -15.50
C ARG A 18 -14.80 -16.25 -16.44
N LEU A 19 -14.68 -16.59 -17.71
CA LEU A 19 -15.75 -16.38 -18.69
C LEU A 19 -16.81 -17.47 -18.56
N GLY A 20 -18.03 -17.15 -18.97
CA GLY A 20 -19.16 -18.09 -18.98
C GLY A 20 -20.04 -18.00 -17.74
N ALA A 21 -20.78 -19.08 -17.47
CA ALA A 21 -21.80 -19.14 -16.44
C ALA A 21 -21.57 -20.30 -15.47
N THR A 22 -22.12 -20.13 -14.27
CA THR A 22 -22.19 -21.10 -13.18
C THR A 22 -23.57 -21.00 -12.54
N ASP A 23 -23.91 -21.89 -11.63
CA ASP A 23 -25.16 -21.79 -10.88
C ASP A 23 -24.98 -20.92 -9.63
N ASP A 24 -25.99 -20.11 -9.32
CA ASP A 24 -26.08 -19.38 -8.06
C ASP A 24 -26.57 -20.27 -6.91
N VAL A 25 -26.70 -19.69 -5.71
CA VAL A 25 -27.19 -20.41 -4.53
C VAL A 25 -28.64 -20.93 -4.67
N THR A 26 -29.38 -20.45 -5.67
CA THR A 26 -30.75 -20.88 -5.98
C THR A 26 -30.81 -21.90 -7.13
N GLY A 27 -29.66 -22.30 -7.68
CA GLY A 27 -29.57 -23.21 -8.83
C GLY A 27 -29.87 -22.55 -10.17
N LYS A 28 -29.84 -21.20 -10.26
CA LYS A 28 -30.06 -20.48 -11.50
C LYS A 28 -28.73 -20.13 -12.17
N PRO A 29 -28.67 -20.18 -13.52
CA PRO A 29 -27.47 -19.82 -14.24
C PRO A 29 -27.19 -18.32 -14.10
N VAL A 30 -25.95 -17.99 -13.74
CA VAL A 30 -25.43 -16.64 -13.55
C VAL A 30 -23.99 -16.57 -14.08
N SER A 31 -23.53 -15.42 -14.57
CA SER A 31 -22.12 -15.29 -14.94
C SER A 31 -21.21 -15.35 -13.70
N PHE A 32 -19.98 -15.83 -13.85
CA PHE A 32 -18.99 -15.82 -12.77
C PHE A 32 -18.75 -14.40 -12.22
N GLU A 33 -18.74 -13.40 -13.10
CA GLU A 33 -18.65 -11.99 -12.75
C GLU A 33 -19.81 -11.54 -11.85
N GLN A 34 -21.05 -11.86 -12.24
CA GLN A 34 -22.22 -11.46 -11.48
C GLN A 34 -22.30 -12.20 -10.14
N ARG A 35 -21.96 -13.50 -10.12
CA ARG A 35 -21.86 -14.27 -8.87
C ARG A 35 -20.81 -13.67 -7.94
N LEU A 36 -19.64 -13.30 -8.46
CA LEU A 36 -18.60 -12.63 -7.69
C LEU A 36 -19.07 -11.29 -7.12
N ARG A 37 -19.75 -10.45 -7.91
CA ARG A 37 -20.33 -9.19 -7.40
C ARG A 37 -21.31 -9.43 -6.26
N ILE A 38 -22.16 -10.44 -6.37
CA ILE A 38 -23.11 -10.82 -5.31
C ILE A 38 -22.35 -11.25 -4.05
N ILE A 39 -21.33 -12.11 -4.19
CA ILE A 39 -20.50 -12.56 -3.07
C ILE A 39 -19.84 -11.36 -2.39
N LEU A 40 -19.21 -10.46 -3.14
CA LEU A 40 -18.56 -9.26 -2.58
C LEU A 40 -19.56 -8.32 -1.91
N ALA A 41 -20.77 -8.17 -2.44
CA ALA A 41 -21.82 -7.35 -1.84
C ALA A 41 -22.38 -7.93 -0.54
N LEU A 42 -22.29 -9.25 -0.35
CA LEU A 42 -22.73 -9.96 0.84
C LEU A 42 -21.64 -10.13 1.89
N LEU A 43 -20.38 -9.82 1.57
CA LEU A 43 -19.29 -9.89 2.56
C LEU A 43 -19.57 -8.94 3.72
N PRO A 44 -19.43 -9.41 4.98
CA PRO A 44 -19.52 -8.54 6.14
C PRO A 44 -18.51 -7.40 6.04
N THR A 45 -18.97 -6.20 6.38
CA THR A 45 -18.12 -5.01 6.48
C THR A 45 -17.77 -4.72 7.93
N ALA A 46 -16.91 -3.72 8.18
CA ALA A 46 -16.56 -3.32 9.54
C ALA A 46 -17.80 -2.90 10.36
N LEU A 47 -17.77 -3.14 11.66
CA LEU A 47 -18.84 -2.83 12.63
C LEU A 47 -18.86 -1.33 13.00
N GLN A 48 -18.92 -0.49 11.97
CA GLN A 48 -18.78 0.97 12.04
C GLN A 48 -20.11 1.72 11.95
N SER A 49 -21.23 1.03 11.75
CA SER A 49 -22.56 1.65 11.72
C SER A 49 -23.53 0.90 12.63
N PRO A 50 -24.61 1.55 13.11
CA PRO A 50 -25.66 0.84 13.83
C PRO A 50 -26.25 -0.33 13.03
N ALA A 51 -26.26 -0.24 11.70
CA ALA A 51 -26.72 -1.33 10.83
C ALA A 51 -25.78 -2.54 10.88
N THR A 52 -24.47 -2.33 10.71
CA THR A 52 -23.48 -3.42 10.73
C THR A 52 -23.29 -3.99 12.13
N GLN A 53 -23.34 -3.16 13.17
CA GLN A 53 -23.30 -3.59 14.58
C GLN A 53 -24.45 -4.55 14.95
N ARG A 54 -25.66 -4.33 14.42
CA ARG A 54 -26.81 -5.23 14.65
C ARG A 54 -26.65 -6.60 13.99
N ILE A 55 -25.93 -6.68 12.87
CA ILE A 55 -25.62 -7.96 12.22
C ILE A 55 -24.66 -8.76 13.10
N GLY A 56 -23.70 -8.09 13.76
CA GLY A 56 -22.77 -8.71 14.71
C GLY A 56 -21.64 -9.51 14.05
N GLU A 57 -21.58 -9.53 12.72
CA GLU A 57 -20.53 -10.11 11.91
C GLU A 57 -19.58 -9.01 11.42
N THR A 58 -18.30 -9.15 11.76
CA THR A 58 -17.26 -8.20 11.33
C THR A 58 -16.60 -8.69 10.04
N SER A 59 -15.99 -7.75 9.30
CA SER A 59 -15.15 -8.07 8.16
C SER A 59 -14.13 -9.16 8.51
N PRO A 60 -14.00 -10.23 7.70
CA PRO A 60 -13.00 -11.28 7.93
C PRO A 60 -11.56 -10.72 7.99
N PHE A 61 -11.30 -9.63 7.27
CA PHE A 61 -10.01 -8.93 7.30
C PHE A 61 -9.66 -8.33 8.65
N ALA A 62 -10.66 -8.01 9.49
CA ALA A 62 -10.43 -7.51 10.84
C ALA A 62 -9.86 -8.58 11.81
N ARG A 63 -9.80 -9.85 11.38
CA ARG A 63 -9.15 -10.95 12.13
C ARG A 63 -7.62 -10.88 12.03
N ASN A 64 -7.08 -10.10 11.11
CA ASN A 64 -5.65 -9.89 10.89
C ASN A 64 -5.26 -8.48 11.33
N ARG A 65 -4.27 -8.37 12.22
CA ARG A 65 -3.79 -7.09 12.78
C ARG A 65 -2.66 -6.46 11.98
N GLN A 66 -2.38 -6.95 10.78
CA GLN A 66 -1.47 -6.31 9.82
C GLN A 66 -2.23 -5.50 8.77
N THR A 67 -3.54 -5.73 8.57
CA THR A 67 -4.33 -5.10 7.50
C THR A 67 -4.86 -3.73 7.91
N HIS A 68 -4.26 -2.67 7.38
CA HIS A 68 -4.76 -1.29 7.57
C HIS A 68 -5.99 -1.02 6.71
N LEU A 69 -5.88 -1.38 5.44
CA LEU A 69 -6.94 -1.26 4.46
C LEU A 69 -6.92 -2.45 3.52
N CYS A 70 -8.09 -2.91 3.13
CA CYS A 70 -8.24 -3.90 2.07
C CYS A 70 -9.45 -3.57 1.21
N ARG A 71 -9.36 -3.86 -0.08
CA ARG A 71 -10.47 -3.66 -1.03
C ARG A 71 -10.51 -4.76 -2.06
N PHE A 72 -11.68 -5.34 -2.22
CA PHE A 72 -12.04 -6.09 -3.42
C PHE A 72 -12.91 -5.22 -4.32
N MET A 73 -12.67 -5.29 -5.62
CA MET A 73 -13.58 -4.76 -6.63
C MET A 73 -13.53 -5.60 -7.89
N VAL A 74 -14.65 -5.65 -8.60
CA VAL A 74 -14.68 -6.18 -9.97
C VAL A 74 -14.33 -5.01 -10.90
N LEU A 75 -13.24 -5.17 -11.63
CA LEU A 75 -12.79 -4.26 -12.67
C LEU A 75 -13.26 -4.81 -14.03
N ASP A 76 -14.33 -4.23 -14.56
CA ASP A 76 -14.95 -4.70 -15.81
C ASP A 76 -14.09 -4.38 -17.02
N ASP A 77 -13.58 -3.15 -17.07
CA ASP A 77 -12.70 -2.68 -18.13
C ASP A 77 -11.85 -1.51 -17.61
N VAL A 78 -10.73 -1.23 -18.27
CA VAL A 78 -9.92 -0.02 -18.05
C VAL A 78 -10.13 0.90 -19.24
N ILE A 79 -11.25 1.61 -19.26
CA ILE A 79 -11.49 2.62 -20.30
C ILE A 79 -10.56 3.81 -20.01
N TYR A 80 -9.36 3.76 -20.55
CA TYR A 80 -8.42 4.87 -20.51
C TYR A 80 -8.89 5.94 -21.50
N ASN A 81 -9.52 6.99 -20.98
CA ASN A 81 -9.93 8.17 -21.76
C ASN A 81 -8.80 9.20 -21.93
N GLY A 82 -7.54 8.79 -21.76
CA GLY A 82 -6.39 9.66 -21.99
C GLY A 82 -5.81 9.46 -23.39
N ARG A 83 -5.15 10.49 -23.92
CA ARG A 83 -4.25 10.32 -25.06
C ARG A 83 -2.92 9.81 -24.52
N ASN A 84 -2.22 8.94 -25.25
CA ASN A 84 -0.83 8.62 -24.95
C ASN A 84 -0.02 9.93 -24.96
N PRO A 85 0.58 10.35 -23.82
CA PRO A 85 1.34 11.58 -23.77
C PRO A 85 2.50 11.47 -24.75
N ARG A 86 2.48 12.32 -25.78
CA ARG A 86 3.59 12.49 -26.70
C ARG A 86 4.33 13.76 -26.34
N ASP A 87 5.64 13.77 -26.55
CA ASP A 87 6.42 14.99 -26.39
C ASP A 87 5.85 16.08 -27.34
N ALA A 88 5.72 17.30 -26.83
CA ALA A 88 5.19 18.42 -27.60
C ALA A 88 6.07 18.71 -28.84
N ILE A 89 7.39 18.52 -28.71
CA ILE A 89 8.36 18.68 -29.80
C ILE A 89 8.16 17.56 -30.82
N GLU A 90 8.07 16.31 -30.37
CA GLU A 90 7.82 15.16 -31.26
C GLU A 90 6.52 15.35 -32.05
N THR A 91 5.44 15.74 -31.37
CA THR A 91 4.11 15.95 -31.99
C THR A 91 4.15 17.07 -33.02
N SER A 92 4.91 18.14 -32.76
CA SER A 92 5.08 19.26 -33.70
C SER A 92 5.87 18.88 -34.95
N ILE A 93 6.84 17.96 -34.83
CA ILE A 93 7.66 17.48 -35.96
C ILE A 93 6.90 16.40 -36.75
N SER A 94 6.19 15.51 -36.06
CA SER A 94 5.49 14.38 -36.68
C SER A 94 4.14 14.76 -37.30
N GLY A 95 3.68 16.01 -37.16
CA GLY A 95 2.41 16.49 -37.69
C GLY A 95 1.18 15.77 -37.13
N GLY A 96 1.27 15.29 -35.88
CA GLY A 96 0.17 14.54 -35.26
C GLY A 96 -0.99 15.46 -34.92
N ASP A 97 -2.16 15.23 -35.53
CA ASP A 97 -3.36 16.00 -35.23
C ASP A 97 -4.04 15.44 -33.95
N PRO A 98 -4.09 16.22 -32.85
CA PRO A 98 -4.69 15.78 -31.60
C PRO A 98 -6.22 15.62 -31.69
N ILE A 99 -6.88 16.08 -32.76
CA ILE A 99 -8.34 15.98 -32.93
C ILE A 99 -8.78 14.52 -33.17
N PHE A 100 -7.91 13.67 -33.73
CA PHE A 100 -8.25 12.26 -33.96
C PHE A 100 -8.15 11.44 -32.66
N PRO A 101 -9.22 10.72 -32.27
CA PRO A 101 -9.18 9.86 -31.10
C PRO A 101 -8.22 8.68 -31.31
N GLN A 102 -7.45 8.36 -30.28
CA GLN A 102 -6.58 7.18 -30.26
C GLN A 102 -7.41 5.92 -29.94
N PRO A 103 -6.96 4.72 -30.33
CA PRO A 103 -7.57 3.47 -29.89
C PRO A 103 -7.69 3.44 -28.37
N VAL A 104 -8.87 3.06 -27.87
CA VAL A 104 -9.10 2.87 -26.44
C VAL A 104 -8.71 1.44 -26.11
N ASP A 105 -7.73 1.29 -25.22
CA ASP A 105 -7.35 0.00 -24.69
C ASP A 105 -8.51 -0.61 -23.90
N LYS A 106 -8.64 -1.93 -23.97
CA LYS A 106 -9.64 -2.69 -23.22
C LYS A 106 -9.01 -3.91 -22.57
N LEU A 107 -9.56 -4.32 -21.44
CA LEU A 107 -9.21 -5.59 -20.84
C LEU A 107 -9.76 -6.75 -21.68
N THR A 108 -9.02 -7.85 -21.69
CA THR A 108 -9.43 -9.10 -22.36
C THR A 108 -10.55 -9.83 -21.60
N SER A 109 -10.70 -9.55 -20.31
CA SER A 109 -11.74 -10.05 -19.42
C SER A 109 -11.91 -9.09 -18.25
N SER A 110 -12.98 -9.22 -17.48
CA SER A 110 -13.11 -8.59 -16.17
C SER A 110 -12.07 -9.19 -15.19
N TYR A 111 -11.57 -8.37 -14.27
CA TYR A 111 -10.61 -8.79 -13.24
C TYR A 111 -11.17 -8.56 -11.85
N LEU A 112 -10.88 -9.47 -10.93
CA LEU A 112 -10.97 -9.21 -9.50
C LEU A 112 -9.72 -8.44 -9.10
N LEU A 113 -9.90 -7.18 -8.71
CA LEU A 113 -8.85 -6.40 -8.08
C LEU A 113 -8.92 -6.63 -6.57
N PHE A 114 -7.80 -7.05 -6.00
CA PHE A 114 -7.56 -7.09 -4.56
C PHE A 114 -6.42 -6.14 -4.22
N ALA A 115 -6.72 -5.08 -3.47
CA ALA A 115 -5.73 -4.15 -2.94
C ALA A 115 -5.67 -4.32 -1.42
N ALA A 116 -4.46 -4.36 -0.86
CA ALA A 116 -4.25 -4.45 0.59
C ALA A 116 -3.01 -3.67 1.00
N ASP A 117 -3.19 -2.90 2.06
CA ASP A 117 -2.17 -2.10 2.72
C ASP A 117 -1.85 -2.76 4.06
N ILE A 118 -0.60 -3.20 4.22
CA ILE A 118 -0.22 -4.03 5.36
C ILE A 118 1.08 -3.58 6.02
N ASP A 119 1.20 -3.83 7.32
CA ASP A 119 2.49 -3.79 8.03
C ASP A 119 3.47 -4.77 7.34
N ALA A 120 4.66 -4.29 6.96
CA ALA A 120 5.63 -5.11 6.23
C ALA A 120 6.46 -6.03 7.15
N VAL A 121 5.77 -6.78 8.00
CA VAL A 121 6.34 -7.63 9.05
C VAL A 121 5.92 -9.09 8.89
N MET A 122 6.71 -10.01 9.44
CA MET A 122 6.36 -11.45 9.38
C MET A 122 5.26 -11.78 10.39
N ASP A 123 5.37 -11.21 11.60
CA ASP A 123 4.47 -11.45 12.71
C ASP A 123 3.82 -10.16 13.21
N GLU A 124 2.56 -10.29 13.65
CA GLU A 124 1.77 -9.16 14.14
C GLU A 124 2.43 -8.51 15.36
N GLY A 125 2.69 -7.20 15.29
CA GLY A 125 3.26 -6.43 16.39
C GLY A 125 4.78 -6.27 16.36
N ASP A 126 5.47 -6.92 15.41
CA ASP A 126 6.88 -6.65 15.12
C ASP A 126 7.09 -5.18 14.71
N ASP A 127 8.31 -4.67 14.92
CA ASP A 127 8.66 -3.32 14.52
C ASP A 127 8.76 -3.19 12.99
N LEU A 128 8.25 -2.07 12.46
CA LEU A 128 8.25 -1.81 11.03
C LEU A 128 9.69 -1.66 10.49
N PRO A 129 10.04 -2.34 9.39
CA PRO A 129 11.38 -2.25 8.82
C PRO A 129 11.58 -0.94 8.03
N ALA A 130 12.78 -0.35 8.12
CA ALA A 130 13.13 0.82 7.30
C ALA A 130 13.51 0.48 5.85
N ALA A 131 13.93 -0.75 5.60
CA ALA A 131 14.30 -1.23 4.29
C ALA A 131 14.04 -2.73 4.17
N LEU A 132 13.54 -3.16 3.02
CA LEU A 132 13.35 -4.56 2.67
C LEU A 132 13.85 -4.82 1.25
N THR A 133 14.59 -5.91 1.07
CA THR A 133 14.96 -6.38 -0.28
C THR A 133 13.72 -6.94 -1.00
N PRO A 134 13.70 -6.99 -2.35
CA PRO A 134 12.60 -7.58 -3.11
C PRO A 134 12.20 -8.97 -2.62
N GLU A 135 13.18 -9.82 -2.30
CA GLU A 135 12.98 -11.19 -1.83
C GLU A 135 12.30 -11.19 -0.47
N ARG A 136 12.71 -10.29 0.42
CA ARG A 136 12.09 -10.18 1.75
C ARG A 136 10.67 -9.62 1.68
N GLN A 137 10.39 -8.70 0.76
CA GLN A 137 9.03 -8.22 0.51
C GLN A 137 8.12 -9.36 0.04
N ASN A 138 8.60 -10.24 -0.85
CA ASN A 138 7.87 -11.44 -1.27
C ASN A 138 7.59 -12.40 -0.10
N LEU A 139 8.57 -12.61 0.79
CA LEU A 139 8.39 -13.45 1.97
C LEU A 139 7.34 -12.90 2.93
N VAL A 140 7.35 -11.58 3.17
CA VAL A 140 6.36 -10.89 4.00
C VAL A 140 4.97 -10.96 3.37
N ARG A 141 4.85 -10.69 2.06
CA ARG A 141 3.59 -10.86 1.31
C ARG A 141 3.05 -12.28 1.47
N ASP A 142 3.89 -13.29 1.26
CA ASP A 142 3.44 -14.68 1.33
C ASP A 142 3.03 -15.08 2.75
N ALA A 143 3.73 -14.59 3.79
CA ALA A 143 3.34 -14.77 5.18
C ALA A 143 1.96 -14.14 5.46
N TYR A 144 1.73 -12.91 5.00
CA TYR A 144 0.44 -12.25 5.09
C TYR A 144 -0.67 -13.03 4.39
N LEU A 145 -0.44 -13.50 3.16
CA LEU A 145 -1.43 -14.25 2.39
C LEU A 145 -1.77 -15.62 3.02
N ARG A 146 -0.78 -16.30 3.62
CA ARG A 146 -1.03 -17.53 4.40
C ARG A 146 -1.86 -17.25 5.65
N ARG A 147 -1.59 -16.15 6.34
CA ARG A 147 -2.39 -15.71 7.50
C ARG A 147 -3.81 -15.39 7.06
N LEU A 148 -3.96 -14.65 5.97
CA LEU A 148 -5.26 -14.33 5.37
C LEU A 148 -6.03 -15.62 5.04
N TRP A 149 -5.40 -16.59 4.37
CA TRP A 149 -5.98 -17.90 4.13
C TRP A 149 -6.45 -18.59 5.42
N THR A 150 -5.57 -18.68 6.41
CA THR A 150 -5.90 -19.29 7.71
C THR A 150 -7.09 -18.62 8.39
N THR A 151 -7.24 -17.30 8.24
CA THR A 151 -8.29 -16.53 8.90
C THR A 151 -9.63 -16.45 8.15
N MET A 152 -9.63 -16.63 6.82
CA MET A 152 -10.82 -16.42 5.97
C MET A 152 -10.87 -17.32 4.73
N GLU A 153 -10.33 -18.55 4.82
CA GLU A 153 -10.35 -19.53 3.74
C GLU A 153 -11.75 -19.71 3.10
N PRO A 154 -12.85 -19.90 3.86
CA PRO A 154 -14.17 -20.09 3.26
C PRO A 154 -14.59 -18.91 2.36
N GLU A 155 -14.35 -17.69 2.82
CA GLU A 155 -14.64 -16.47 2.09
C GLU A 155 -13.75 -16.35 0.84
N LEU A 156 -12.45 -16.62 0.97
CA LEU A 156 -11.52 -16.61 -0.16
C LEU A 156 -11.88 -17.67 -1.21
N ARG A 157 -12.25 -18.88 -0.81
CA ARG A 157 -12.72 -19.90 -1.75
C ARG A 157 -13.99 -19.47 -2.47
N SER A 158 -14.93 -18.87 -1.75
CA SER A 158 -16.16 -18.33 -2.35
C SER A 158 -15.85 -17.27 -3.42
N ILE A 159 -14.94 -16.35 -3.12
CA ILE A 159 -14.50 -15.27 -4.01
C ILE A 159 -13.74 -15.84 -5.21
N TYR A 160 -12.62 -16.51 -4.96
CA TYR A 160 -11.65 -16.90 -5.99
C TYR A 160 -12.06 -18.15 -6.79
N SER A 161 -13.06 -18.93 -6.37
CA SER A 161 -13.65 -19.97 -7.23
C SER A 161 -14.23 -19.41 -8.54
N ASN A 162 -14.55 -18.11 -8.57
CA ASN A 162 -14.98 -17.40 -9.78
C ASN A 162 -13.81 -16.94 -10.66
N CYS A 163 -12.57 -17.13 -10.23
CA CYS A 163 -11.36 -16.68 -10.92
C CYS A 163 -10.66 -17.83 -11.65
N TRP A 164 -9.96 -17.48 -12.73
CA TRP A 164 -9.22 -18.45 -13.53
C TRP A 164 -7.98 -18.97 -12.78
N GLY A 165 -7.68 -20.27 -12.90
CA GLY A 165 -6.52 -20.91 -12.29
C GLY A 165 -6.63 -21.21 -10.79
N PHE A 166 -7.71 -20.80 -10.12
CA PHE A 166 -7.89 -21.08 -8.69
C PHE A 166 -8.15 -22.56 -8.37
N ASP A 167 -8.51 -23.38 -9.36
CA ASP A 167 -8.72 -24.83 -9.17
C ASP A 167 -7.46 -25.56 -8.65
N GLU A 168 -6.28 -24.96 -8.84
CA GLU A 168 -4.99 -25.47 -8.35
C GLU A 168 -4.72 -25.14 -6.87
N VAL A 169 -5.56 -24.30 -6.23
CA VAL A 169 -5.35 -23.83 -4.86
C VAL A 169 -6.03 -24.75 -3.85
N THR A 170 -5.21 -25.51 -3.14
CA THR A 170 -5.64 -26.49 -2.14
C THR A 170 -5.42 -26.03 -0.70
N ASP A 171 -4.46 -25.13 -0.48
CA ASP A 171 -3.92 -24.75 0.83
C ASP A 171 -3.35 -23.32 0.83
N ALA A 172 -2.87 -22.87 1.99
CA ALA A 172 -2.31 -21.53 2.18
C ALA A 172 -1.07 -21.25 1.30
N ASP A 173 -0.22 -22.25 1.05
CA ASP A 173 1.00 -22.09 0.24
C ASP A 173 0.71 -21.99 -1.26
N SER A 174 -0.20 -22.83 -1.76
CA SER A 174 -0.71 -22.73 -3.13
C SER A 174 -1.48 -21.44 -3.34
N PHE A 175 -2.22 -20.93 -2.34
CA PHE A 175 -2.86 -19.62 -2.40
C PHE A 175 -1.84 -18.49 -2.50
N ALA A 176 -0.81 -18.46 -1.64
CA ALA A 176 0.23 -17.44 -1.72
C ALA A 176 0.95 -17.44 -3.08
N ARG A 177 1.28 -18.63 -3.61
CA ARG A 177 1.87 -18.77 -4.95
C ARG A 177 0.93 -18.35 -6.08
N TYR A 178 -0.38 -18.60 -5.95
CA TYR A 178 -1.38 -18.14 -6.91
C TYR A 178 -1.44 -16.62 -6.95
N MET A 179 -1.57 -16.00 -5.77
CA MET A 179 -1.62 -14.54 -5.63
C MET A 179 -0.33 -13.86 -6.09
N ALA A 180 0.84 -14.45 -5.84
CA ALA A 180 2.10 -13.94 -6.35
C ALA A 180 2.14 -13.80 -7.89
N ARG A 181 1.47 -14.70 -8.63
CA ARG A 181 1.34 -14.60 -10.10
C ARG A 181 0.38 -13.51 -10.54
N CYS A 182 -0.59 -13.15 -9.70
CA CYS A 182 -1.58 -12.11 -9.96
C CYS A 182 -1.13 -10.72 -9.51
N GLN A 183 0.00 -10.60 -8.81
CA GLN A 183 0.47 -9.33 -8.29
C GLN A 183 0.93 -8.42 -9.43
N ILE A 184 0.52 -7.16 -9.36
CA ILE A 184 1.06 -6.09 -10.19
C ILE A 184 1.81 -5.07 -9.31
N GLU A 185 2.76 -4.37 -9.91
CA GLU A 185 3.43 -3.25 -9.25
C GLU A 185 2.53 -2.01 -9.30
N THR A 186 2.30 -1.38 -8.14
CA THR A 186 1.54 -0.13 -8.06
C THR A 186 2.07 0.79 -6.97
N THR A 187 1.87 2.10 -7.13
CA THR A 187 2.27 3.13 -6.17
C THR A 187 1.04 3.81 -5.56
N MET A 188 0.01 3.05 -5.19
CA MET A 188 -1.19 3.58 -4.53
C MET A 188 -1.14 3.29 -3.02
N PRO A 189 -0.34 4.03 -2.23
CA PRO A 189 -0.48 3.97 -0.78
C PRO A 189 -1.83 4.58 -0.39
N PHE A 190 -2.58 3.90 0.47
CA PHE A 190 -3.80 4.46 1.07
C PHE A 190 -3.56 5.00 2.49
N HIS A 191 -2.35 4.82 3.04
CA HIS A 191 -1.97 5.32 4.36
C HIS A 191 -0.49 5.73 4.41
N ASP A 192 -0.23 6.85 5.09
CA ASP A 192 1.10 7.26 5.56
C ASP A 192 0.89 7.93 6.93
N TYR A 193 1.10 7.17 8.01
CA TYR A 193 0.92 7.67 9.36
C TYR A 193 2.17 8.40 9.85
N TRP A 194 2.22 9.72 9.70
CA TRP A 194 3.29 10.55 10.27
C TRP A 194 2.76 11.55 11.28
N ILE A 195 3.23 11.43 12.52
CA ILE A 195 3.01 12.45 13.55
C ILE A 195 4.11 13.52 13.47
N THR A 196 5.32 13.12 13.07
CA THR A 196 6.45 14.01 12.79
C THR A 196 6.87 13.84 11.33
N PRO A 197 7.12 14.92 10.57
CA PRO A 197 7.64 14.81 9.22
C PRO A 197 8.95 13.99 9.18
N PRO A 198 9.12 13.07 8.23
CA PRO A 198 10.33 12.28 8.14
C PRO A 198 11.48 13.15 7.63
N GLU A 199 12.68 12.69 7.91
CA GLU A 199 13.87 13.25 7.29
C GLU A 199 13.90 12.89 5.80
N LEU A 200 13.60 13.88 4.96
CA LEU A 200 13.67 13.72 3.51
C LEU A 200 15.12 13.63 3.05
N LYS A 201 15.40 12.72 2.11
CA LYS A 201 16.71 12.53 1.50
C LYS A 201 16.98 13.64 0.48
N ASN A 202 17.36 14.81 0.97
CA ASN A 202 17.67 15.97 0.14
C ASN A 202 18.80 15.67 -0.84
N LEU A 203 18.62 16.10 -2.09
CA LEU A 203 19.65 15.98 -3.11
C LEU A 203 20.71 17.08 -2.89
N PRO A 204 22.00 16.77 -3.11
CA PRO A 204 23.08 17.75 -3.05
C PRO A 204 23.08 18.62 -4.32
N VAL A 205 22.08 19.50 -4.45
CA VAL A 205 21.80 20.25 -5.69
C VAL A 205 22.99 21.11 -6.12
N ASN A 206 23.70 21.73 -5.18
CA ASN A 206 24.84 22.60 -5.49
C ASN A 206 25.99 21.80 -6.10
N GLU A 207 26.29 20.65 -5.51
CA GLU A 207 27.32 19.73 -5.98
C GLU A 207 26.97 19.15 -7.35
N MET A 208 25.69 18.84 -7.57
CA MET A 208 25.20 18.38 -8.87
C MET A 208 25.33 19.46 -9.95
N ILE A 209 25.00 20.72 -9.64
CA ILE A 209 25.17 21.85 -10.58
C ILE A 209 26.65 22.02 -10.95
N VAL A 210 27.54 21.94 -9.97
CA VAL A 210 28.99 21.98 -10.20
C VAL A 210 29.43 20.83 -11.10
N ALA A 211 28.97 19.60 -10.81
CA ALA A 211 29.30 18.42 -11.60
C ALA A 211 28.90 18.55 -13.08
N VAL A 212 27.73 19.14 -13.38
CA VAL A 212 27.30 19.40 -14.77
C VAL A 212 28.07 20.56 -15.40
N SER A 213 28.35 21.60 -14.63
CA SER A 213 28.96 22.83 -15.15
C SER A 213 30.42 22.65 -15.53
N VAL A 214 31.18 21.80 -14.82
CA VAL A 214 32.60 21.54 -15.10
C VAL A 214 32.87 21.08 -16.55
N PRO A 215 32.26 19.98 -17.06
CA PRO A 215 32.51 19.53 -18.43
C PRO A 215 31.99 20.52 -19.48
N VAL A 216 30.90 21.23 -19.21
CA VAL A 216 30.37 22.28 -20.09
C VAL A 216 31.36 23.44 -20.21
N ILE A 217 31.83 23.97 -19.07
CA ILE A 217 32.79 25.09 -19.03
C ILE A 217 34.11 24.69 -19.70
N ILE A 218 34.63 23.49 -19.43
CA ILE A 218 35.86 22.99 -20.08
C ILE A 218 35.69 22.92 -21.59
N THR A 219 34.54 22.41 -22.07
CA THR A 219 34.24 22.31 -23.51
C THR A 219 34.15 23.70 -24.16
N LEU A 220 33.47 24.65 -23.51
CA LEU A 220 33.35 26.03 -23.98
C LEU A 220 34.69 26.77 -23.97
N LEU A 221 35.53 26.58 -22.95
CA LEU A 221 36.87 27.16 -22.91
C LEU A 221 37.78 26.56 -23.98
N GLY A 222 37.72 25.24 -24.21
CA GLY A 222 38.46 24.57 -25.28
C GLY A 222 38.08 25.09 -26.67
N LEU A 223 36.80 25.43 -26.87
CA LEU A 223 36.28 26.10 -28.07
C LEU A 223 36.82 27.54 -28.22
N ILE A 224 36.73 28.35 -27.17
CA ILE A 224 37.13 29.77 -27.20
C ILE A 224 38.64 29.93 -27.42
N VAL A 225 39.45 29.09 -26.77
CA VAL A 225 40.92 29.16 -26.84
C VAL A 225 41.46 28.46 -28.10
N GLY A 226 40.61 27.78 -28.87
CA GLY A 226 41.02 27.05 -30.08
C GLY A 226 41.94 25.87 -29.80
N TRP A 227 41.98 25.40 -28.54
CA TRP A 227 42.89 24.35 -28.09
C TRP A 227 42.51 22.97 -28.62
N TRP A 228 41.25 22.78 -29.01
CA TRP A 228 40.68 21.51 -29.42
C TRP A 228 40.23 21.54 -30.88
N GLY A 229 40.61 20.52 -31.66
CA GLY A 229 39.98 20.25 -32.95
C GLY A 229 38.56 19.73 -32.80
N GLY A 230 37.86 19.48 -33.91
CA GLY A 230 36.45 19.03 -33.91
C GLY A 230 36.16 17.82 -33.00
N TRP A 231 37.12 16.90 -32.85
CA TRP A 231 37.02 15.74 -31.97
C TRP A 231 37.01 16.07 -30.47
N GLY A 232 37.67 17.15 -30.03
CA GLY A 232 37.63 17.57 -28.62
C GLY A 232 36.26 18.12 -28.23
N ILE A 233 35.58 18.81 -29.14
CA ILE A 233 34.19 19.28 -28.95
C ILE A 233 33.26 18.07 -28.77
N VAL A 234 33.38 17.08 -29.67
CA VAL A 234 32.61 15.84 -29.58
C VAL A 234 32.87 15.14 -28.24
N GLY A 235 34.14 15.02 -27.83
CA GLY A 235 34.51 14.44 -26.54
C GLY A 235 33.89 15.17 -25.34
N GLY A 236 33.93 16.51 -25.34
CA GLY A 236 33.34 17.35 -24.30
C GLY A 236 31.81 17.25 -24.20
N LEU A 237 31.13 17.19 -25.35
CA LEU A 237 29.68 16.96 -25.41
C LEU A 237 29.30 15.56 -24.90
N VAL A 238 30.04 14.53 -25.31
CA VAL A 238 29.82 13.15 -24.84
C VAL A 238 30.05 13.05 -23.33
N ALA A 239 31.11 13.66 -22.80
CA ALA A 239 31.38 13.69 -21.36
C ALA A 239 30.25 14.40 -20.59
N THR A 240 29.78 15.54 -21.10
CA THR A 240 28.64 16.27 -20.51
C THR A 240 27.38 15.41 -20.49
N ALA A 241 27.03 14.77 -21.62
CA ALA A 241 25.88 13.90 -21.72
C ALA A 241 25.98 12.70 -20.75
N ALA A 242 27.17 12.11 -20.61
CA ALA A 242 27.41 11.02 -19.67
C ALA A 242 27.23 11.46 -18.21
N VAL A 243 27.72 12.65 -17.83
CA VAL A 243 27.54 13.21 -16.48
C VAL A 243 26.06 13.49 -16.21
N VAL A 244 25.35 14.12 -17.14
CA VAL A 244 23.91 14.39 -17.00
C VAL A 244 23.14 13.09 -16.84
N TYR A 245 23.44 12.06 -17.64
CA TYR A 245 22.81 10.75 -17.52
C TYR A 245 23.12 10.08 -16.17
N ALA A 246 24.37 10.14 -15.70
CA ALA A 246 24.75 9.59 -14.40
C ALA A 246 24.01 10.28 -13.25
N LEU A 247 23.89 11.61 -13.28
CA LEU A 247 23.14 12.38 -12.30
C LEU A 247 21.64 12.07 -12.35
N TYR A 248 21.06 11.95 -13.56
CA TYR A 248 19.68 11.52 -13.73
C TYR A 248 19.44 10.15 -13.08
N ARG A 249 20.33 9.18 -13.30
CA ARG A 249 20.26 7.86 -12.66
C ARG A 249 20.42 7.93 -11.15
N TYR A 250 21.31 8.79 -10.64
CA TYR A 250 21.48 9.03 -9.20
C TYR A 250 20.22 9.62 -8.56
N VAL A 251 19.60 10.63 -9.19
CA VAL A 251 18.35 11.25 -8.72
C VAL A 251 17.23 10.21 -8.67
N LEU A 252 17.03 9.44 -9.74
CA LEU A 252 16.03 8.37 -9.77
C LEU A 252 16.29 7.32 -8.68
N ALA A 253 17.54 6.87 -8.54
CA ALA A 253 17.89 5.89 -7.52
C ALA A 253 17.68 6.43 -6.09
N ASN A 254 17.89 7.73 -5.87
CA ASN A 254 17.64 8.35 -4.57
C ASN A 254 16.14 8.54 -4.29
N GLY A 255 15.36 8.95 -5.29
CA GLY A 255 13.91 9.12 -5.20
C GLY A 255 13.13 7.80 -5.06
N GLN A 256 13.70 6.67 -5.48
CA GLN A 256 13.11 5.34 -5.33
C GLN A 256 13.34 4.70 -3.95
N LYS A 257 14.16 5.34 -3.09
CA LYS A 257 14.42 4.81 -1.75
C LYS A 257 13.18 5.02 -0.88
N PRO A 258 12.74 4.00 -0.14
CA PRO A 258 11.62 4.16 0.79
C PRO A 258 11.96 5.21 1.85
N LEU A 259 10.90 5.85 2.31
CA LEU A 259 10.85 6.72 3.47
C LEU A 259 10.92 5.86 4.74
N PRO A 260 11.49 6.41 5.82
CA PRO A 260 11.57 5.68 7.08
C PRO A 260 10.17 5.46 7.69
N PRO A 261 9.96 4.34 8.41
CA PRO A 261 8.73 4.10 9.14
C PRO A 261 8.59 5.07 10.31
N GLU A 262 7.35 5.40 10.65
CA GLU A 262 7.05 6.12 11.88
C GLU A 262 6.98 5.14 13.06
N ARG A 263 7.45 5.61 14.23
CA ARG A 263 7.64 4.77 15.43
C ARG A 263 6.37 4.04 15.87
N TYR A 264 5.20 4.64 15.65
CA TYR A 264 3.88 4.15 16.05
C TYR A 264 2.96 3.91 14.83
N GLY A 265 3.54 3.75 13.62
CA GLY A 265 2.80 3.68 12.37
C GLY A 265 2.12 2.34 12.13
N SER A 266 2.56 1.30 12.85
CA SER A 266 1.99 -0.06 12.76
C SER A 266 0.53 -0.09 13.20
N LEU A 267 -0.29 -0.99 12.63
CA LEU A 267 -1.70 -1.09 13.01
C LEU A 267 -1.91 -1.37 14.52
N PRO A 268 -1.15 -2.28 15.18
CA PRO A 268 -1.28 -2.47 16.62
C PRO A 268 -1.05 -1.20 17.44
N SER A 269 -0.10 -0.35 17.03
CA SER A 269 0.20 0.92 17.70
C SER A 269 -0.92 1.95 17.51
N VAL A 270 -1.50 2.03 16.30
CA VAL A 270 -2.66 2.89 16.02
C VAL A 270 -3.87 2.46 16.85
N LEU A 271 -4.20 1.16 16.85
CA LEU A 271 -5.30 0.61 17.65
C LEU A 271 -5.09 0.80 19.15
N LYS A 272 -3.84 0.67 19.62
CA LYS A 272 -3.49 0.95 21.01
C LYS A 272 -3.70 2.42 21.36
N SER A 273 -3.30 3.33 20.48
CA SER A 273 -3.45 4.76 20.69
C SER A 273 -4.92 5.15 20.78
N LEU A 274 -5.77 4.63 19.88
CA LEU A 274 -7.22 4.84 19.92
C LEU A 274 -7.84 4.29 21.22
N TYR A 275 -7.41 3.12 21.67
CA TYR A 275 -7.84 2.53 22.93
C TYR A 275 -7.45 3.39 24.13
N VAL A 276 -6.18 3.77 24.23
CA VAL A 276 -5.68 4.60 25.34
C VAL A 276 -6.39 5.96 25.34
N GLN A 277 -6.59 6.58 24.18
CA GLN A 277 -7.31 7.86 24.07
C GLN A 277 -8.74 7.77 24.63
N GLN A 278 -9.47 6.71 24.30
CA GLN A 278 -10.84 6.51 24.80
C GLN A 278 -10.88 6.33 26.32
N ASN A 279 -10.01 5.48 26.86
CA ASN A 279 -10.00 5.17 28.29
C ASN A 279 -9.42 6.33 29.12
N PHE A 280 -8.44 7.05 28.57
CA PHE A 280 -7.87 8.22 29.24
C PHE A 280 -8.88 9.38 29.31
N ALA A 281 -9.73 9.54 28.30
CA ALA A 281 -10.82 10.51 28.35
C ALA A 281 -11.77 10.22 29.52
N ASP A 282 -12.15 8.96 29.74
CA ASP A 282 -12.97 8.56 30.89
C ASP A 282 -12.23 8.79 32.22
N PHE A 283 -10.96 8.39 32.29
CA PHE A 283 -10.12 8.63 33.47
C PHE A 283 -10.11 10.11 33.88
N VAL A 284 -9.95 11.02 32.91
CA VAL A 284 -9.97 12.47 33.15
C VAL A 284 -11.33 12.94 33.66
N VAL A 285 -12.43 12.40 33.14
CA VAL A 285 -13.80 12.72 33.60
C VAL A 285 -14.03 12.25 35.04
N ASP A 286 -13.63 11.02 35.36
CA ASP A 286 -13.89 10.39 36.66
C ASP A 286 -13.08 11.02 37.81
N HIS A 287 -11.96 11.67 37.50
CA HIS A 287 -11.03 12.23 38.50
C HIS A 287 -11.03 13.77 38.56
N GLN A 288 -12.04 14.44 37.99
CA GLN A 288 -12.15 15.89 38.13
C GLN A 288 -12.33 16.29 39.61
N GLY A 289 -11.48 17.20 40.08
CA GLY A 289 -11.51 17.68 41.48
C GLY A 289 -10.85 16.75 42.50
N ALA A 290 -10.21 15.66 42.06
CA ALA A 290 -9.42 14.79 42.95
C ALA A 290 -8.21 15.52 43.57
N SER A 291 -7.77 15.07 44.75
CA SER A 291 -6.53 15.54 45.35
C SER A 291 -5.31 15.10 44.51
N PRO A 292 -4.16 15.81 44.57
CA PRO A 292 -2.95 15.40 43.88
C PRO A 292 -2.51 13.96 44.22
N GLU A 293 -2.63 13.55 45.48
CA GLU A 293 -2.26 12.22 45.96
C GLU A 293 -3.18 11.14 45.39
N ASP A 294 -4.49 11.39 45.39
CA ASP A 294 -5.48 10.46 44.82
C ASP A 294 -5.32 10.34 43.31
N LEU A 295 -5.07 11.46 42.62
CA LEU A 295 -4.83 11.48 41.18
C LEU A 295 -3.56 10.69 40.81
N HIS A 296 -2.47 10.85 41.58
CA HIS A 296 -1.24 10.11 41.33
C HIS A 296 -1.43 8.60 41.50
N ARG A 297 -2.13 8.18 42.58
CA ARG A 297 -2.45 6.76 42.81
C ARG A 297 -3.32 6.21 41.69
N ALA A 298 -4.40 6.90 41.35
CA ALA A 298 -5.33 6.48 40.31
C ALA A 298 -4.66 6.40 38.92
N PHE A 299 -3.74 7.32 38.63
CA PHE A 299 -2.96 7.25 37.39
C PHE A 299 -2.02 6.04 37.37
N GLY A 300 -1.43 5.67 38.49
CA GLY A 300 -0.66 4.43 38.62
C GLY A 300 -1.51 3.18 38.32
N GLU A 301 -2.73 3.13 38.84
CA GLU A 301 -3.70 2.06 38.56
C GLU A 301 -4.10 2.05 37.08
N PHE A 302 -4.35 3.23 36.49
CA PHE A 302 -4.63 3.39 35.06
C PHE A 302 -3.50 2.81 34.20
N LEU A 303 -2.24 3.13 34.49
CA LEU A 303 -1.09 2.60 33.76
C LEU A 303 -0.97 1.07 33.89
N ALA A 304 -1.20 0.53 35.09
CA ALA A 304 -1.15 -0.90 35.33
C ALA A 304 -2.26 -1.68 34.59
N GLN A 305 -3.47 -1.10 34.53
CA GLN A 305 -4.63 -1.67 33.86
C GLN A 305 -4.51 -1.59 32.34
N HIS A 306 -4.21 -0.40 31.81
CA HIS A 306 -4.27 -0.14 30.37
C HIS A 306 -2.95 -0.40 29.65
N ARG A 307 -1.83 -0.51 30.37
CA ARG A 307 -0.50 -0.90 29.85
C ARG A 307 -0.15 -0.20 28.54
N PRO A 308 -0.01 1.14 28.51
CA PRO A 308 0.16 1.91 27.26
C PRO A 308 1.31 1.42 26.38
N ASP A 309 2.40 0.91 26.98
CA ASP A 309 3.56 0.38 26.25
C ASP A 309 3.31 -0.97 25.56
N ASN A 310 2.30 -1.73 26.01
CA ASN A 310 1.91 -2.99 25.35
C ASN A 310 0.93 -2.70 24.21
N ARG A 311 1.48 -2.64 22.99
CA ARG A 311 0.76 -2.39 21.72
C ARG A 311 -0.28 -3.49 21.39
N MET A 312 -0.07 -4.70 21.88
CA MET A 312 -0.91 -5.84 21.53
C MET A 312 -2.16 -5.94 22.40
N ALA A 313 -2.05 -5.73 23.71
CA ALA A 313 -3.18 -5.80 24.63
C ALA A 313 -2.95 -5.05 25.96
N PRO A 314 -4.01 -4.52 26.61
CA PRO A 314 -5.35 -4.36 26.06
C PRO A 314 -5.37 -3.31 24.94
N SER A 315 -6.15 -3.54 23.90
CA SER A 315 -6.19 -2.68 22.71
C SER A 315 -7.55 -2.72 22.01
N GLN A 316 -7.82 -1.77 21.11
CA GLN A 316 -9.02 -1.79 20.30
C GLN A 316 -8.91 -2.90 19.25
N ALA A 317 -9.99 -3.68 19.09
CA ALA A 317 -10.08 -4.64 18.01
C ALA A 317 -10.16 -3.93 16.64
N PRO A 318 -9.56 -4.49 15.57
CA PRO A 318 -9.75 -3.96 14.22
C PRO A 318 -11.23 -4.00 13.81
N GLY A 319 -11.63 -3.12 12.90
CA GLY A 319 -12.97 -3.13 12.32
C GLY A 319 -14.11 -2.66 13.24
N VAL A 320 -13.81 -2.06 14.39
CA VAL A 320 -14.80 -1.37 15.25
C VAL A 320 -14.45 0.12 15.40
N ILE A 321 -15.43 0.94 15.77
CA ILE A 321 -15.20 2.36 16.09
C ILE A 321 -14.69 2.54 17.53
N SER A 322 -15.16 1.72 18.45
CA SER A 322 -14.87 1.88 19.88
C SER A 322 -14.52 0.56 20.53
N SER A 323 -13.57 0.61 21.47
CA SER A 323 -13.22 -0.51 22.34
C SER A 323 -14.36 -0.97 23.25
N ARG A 324 -15.39 -0.13 23.45
CA ARG A 324 -16.60 -0.45 24.23
C ARG A 324 -17.65 -1.23 23.44
N ALA A 325 -17.51 -1.29 22.11
CA ALA A 325 -18.45 -2.04 21.28
C ALA A 325 -18.35 -3.55 21.55
N ALA A 326 -19.40 -4.30 21.21
CA ALA A 326 -19.35 -5.75 21.25
C ALA A 326 -18.19 -6.24 20.36
N LYS A 327 -17.30 -7.10 20.91
CA LYS A 327 -16.05 -7.55 20.28
C LYS A 327 -15.03 -6.43 20.01
N GLY A 328 -15.17 -5.26 20.65
CA GLY A 328 -14.30 -4.11 20.43
C GLY A 328 -12.98 -4.15 21.19
N LEU A 329 -12.81 -5.07 22.14
CA LEU A 329 -11.62 -5.17 22.97
C LEU A 329 -10.80 -6.41 22.62
N VAL A 330 -9.49 -6.22 22.46
CA VAL A 330 -8.50 -7.30 22.50
C VAL A 330 -7.92 -7.31 23.92
N SER A 331 -8.14 -8.42 24.63
CA SER A 331 -7.68 -8.67 25.99
C SER A 331 -6.33 -9.37 26.03
#